data_AF-A0A523XL64-F1
#
_entry.id   AF-A0A523XL64-F1
#
_cell.length_a   1.000
_cell.length_b   1.000
_cell.length_c   1.000
_cell.angle_alpha   90.00
_cell.angle_beta   90.00
_cell.angle_gamma   90.00
#
_symmetry.space_group_name_H-M   'P 1'
#
loop_
_entity.id
_entity.type
_entity.pdbx_description
1 polymer ?
#
loop_
_entity_poly.entity_id
_entity_poly.type
_entity_poly.pdbx_seq_one_letter_code
_entity_poly.pdbx_strand_id
1 'polypeptide(L)'
;MKKNFIERLLPLFALSIAIPLSLGSAIYIPELVSPRMKEILKPIIELLAGIPSVVYGFFGMIFLAPLVQNIFNLPTGLTCFTASIILSIMVVPTITSLAEDSISAVSREMREEEE
;
A
#
# COMPACT_ATOMS: atom_id res chain seq x y z
N MET A 1 19.95 21.57 6.04
CA MET A 1 18.58 21.91 6.53
C MET A 1 17.45 21.49 5.57
N LYS A 2 17.55 21.72 4.25
CA LYS A 2 16.51 21.31 3.26
C LYS A 2 16.31 19.79 3.08
N LYS A 3 17.37 18.98 3.25
CA LYS A 3 17.34 17.52 3.05
C LYS A 3 16.40 16.82 4.04
N ASN A 4 16.51 17.17 5.32
CA ASN A 4 15.67 16.64 6.40
C ASN A 4 14.18 16.98 6.24
N PHE A 5 13.83 18.03 5.50
CA PHE A 5 12.44 18.41 5.28
C PHE A 5 11.79 17.53 4.20
N ILE A 6 12.50 17.29 3.10
CA ILE A 6 12.04 16.44 1.99
C ILE A 6 11.88 14.99 2.46
N GLU A 7 12.83 14.49 3.25
CA GLU A 7 12.80 13.14 3.82
C GLU A 7 11.57 12.88 4.69
N ARG A 8 11.03 13.92 5.34
CA ARG A 8 9.82 13.81 6.17
C ARG A 8 8.54 13.93 5.33
N LEU A 9 8.57 14.72 4.27
CA LEU A 9 7.40 14.94 3.40
C LEU A 9 7.02 13.67 2.63
N LEU A 10 8.03 12.95 2.16
CA LEU A 10 7.87 11.75 1.32
C LEU A 10 6.95 10.69 1.94
N PRO A 11 7.23 10.17 3.16
CA PRO A 11 6.36 9.18 3.79
C PRO A 11 5.01 9.76 4.20
N LEU A 12 4.92 11.05 4.55
CA LEU A 12 3.63 11.67 4.89
C LEU A 12 2.66 11.66 3.70
N PHE A 13 3.15 12.02 2.50
CA PHE A 13 2.35 11.94 1.27
C PHE A 13 2.03 10.51 0.86
N ALA A 14 2.94 9.57 1.07
CA ALA A 14 2.67 8.17 0.77
C ALA A 14 1.60 7.59 1.70
N LEU A 15 1.70 7.89 3.00
CA LEU A 15 0.79 7.38 4.02
C LEU A 15 -0.60 8.01 3.93
N SER A 16 -0.72 9.28 3.54
CA SER A 16 -2.05 9.91 3.37
C SER A 16 -2.90 9.19 2.32
N ILE A 17 -2.27 8.56 1.33
CA ILE A 17 -2.92 7.72 0.31
C ILE A 17 -3.02 6.28 0.79
N ALA A 18 -1.93 5.71 1.32
CA ALA A 18 -1.88 4.30 1.66
C ALA A 18 -2.80 3.92 2.82
N ILE A 19 -2.86 4.74 3.87
CA ILE A 19 -3.66 4.44 5.07
C ILE A 19 -5.14 4.22 4.76
N PRO A 20 -5.88 5.15 4.12
CA PRO A 20 -7.31 4.96 3.87
C PRO A 20 -7.59 3.76 2.98
N LEU A 21 -6.77 3.53 1.94
CA LEU A 21 -6.93 2.39 1.03
C LEU A 21 -6.66 1.05 1.74
N SER A 22 -5.62 1.00 2.57
CA SER A 22 -5.22 -0.21 3.26
C SER A 22 -6.18 -0.59 4.36
N LEU A 23 -6.60 0.39 5.18
CA LEU A 23 -7.56 0.15 6.25
C LEU A 23 -8.94 -0.23 5.71
N GLY A 24 -9.41 0.46 4.65
CA GLY A 24 -10.67 0.09 4.00
C GLY A 24 -10.65 -1.35 3.48
N SER A 25 -9.55 -1.76 2.86
CA SER A 25 -9.38 -3.14 2.38
C SER A 25 -9.29 -4.15 3.54
N ALA A 26 -8.53 -3.82 4.60
CA ALA A 26 -8.31 -4.68 5.75
C ALA A 26 -9.55 -4.89 6.61
N ILE A 27 -10.46 -3.92 6.69
CA ILE A 27 -11.75 -4.06 7.38
C ILE A 27 -12.73 -4.85 6.52
N TYR A 28 -12.72 -4.64 5.20
CA TYR A 28 -13.65 -5.30 4.29
C TYR A 28 -13.46 -6.83 4.22
N ILE A 29 -12.20 -7.29 4.19
CA ILE A 29 -11.87 -8.71 3.96
C ILE A 29 -12.36 -9.66 5.08
N PRO A 30 -12.23 -9.35 6.37
CA PRO A 30 -12.70 -10.24 7.45
C PRO A 30 -14.22 -10.27 7.60
N GLU A 31 -14.90 -9.14 7.37
CA GLU A 31 -16.32 -8.98 7.73
C GLU A 31 -17.29 -9.23 6.57
N LEU A 32 -16.93 -8.81 5.35
CA LEU A 32 -17.89 -8.70 4.24
C LEU A 32 -17.58 -9.64 3.06
N VAL A 33 -16.37 -10.19 3.00
CA VAL A 33 -15.94 -11.03 1.87
C VAL A 33 -16.36 -12.49 2.09
N SER A 34 -16.89 -13.11 1.03
CA SER A 34 -17.27 -14.53 1.08
C SER A 34 -16.03 -15.44 1.23
N PRO A 35 -16.16 -16.63 1.86
CA PRO A 35 -15.00 -17.49 2.14
C PRO A 35 -14.13 -17.81 0.91
N ARG A 36 -14.77 -18.10 -0.24
CA ARG A 36 -14.08 -18.38 -1.51
C ARG A 36 -13.28 -17.18 -2.04
N MET A 37 -13.79 -15.97 -1.86
CA MET A 37 -13.11 -14.77 -2.33
C MET A 37 -11.94 -14.42 -1.39
N LYS A 38 -12.07 -14.70 -0.10
CA LYS A 38 -10.97 -14.53 0.87
C LYS A 38 -9.77 -15.43 0.54
N GLU A 39 -10.02 -16.67 0.12
CA GLU A 39 -8.99 -17.62 -0.34
C GLU A 39 -8.21 -17.14 -1.59
N ILE A 40 -8.73 -16.17 -2.34
CA ILE A 40 -8.07 -15.60 -3.52
C ILE A 40 -7.40 -14.26 -3.18
N LEU A 41 -8.14 -13.38 -2.52
CA LEU A 41 -7.66 -12.02 -2.21
C LEU A 41 -6.45 -12.03 -1.27
N LYS A 42 -6.48 -12.88 -0.23
CA LYS A 42 -5.41 -12.90 0.77
C LYS A 42 -4.06 -13.31 0.17
N PRO A 43 -3.95 -14.42 -0.59
CA PRO A 43 -2.71 -14.75 -1.29
C PRO A 43 -2.25 -13.66 -2.27
N ILE A 44 -3.17 -13.00 -2.99
CA ILE A 44 -2.79 -11.91 -3.90
C ILE A 44 -2.16 -10.74 -3.13
N ILE A 45 -2.75 -10.33 -2.00
CA ILE A 45 -2.22 -9.24 -1.18
C ILE A 45 -0.84 -9.60 -0.63
N GLU A 46 -0.66 -10.83 -0.14
CA GLU A 46 0.64 -11.32 0.35
C GLU A 46 1.69 -11.39 -0.76
N LEU A 47 1.31 -11.86 -1.96
CA LEU A 47 2.19 -11.88 -3.12
C LEU A 47 2.62 -10.46 -3.51
N LEU A 48 1.69 -9.50 -3.52
CA LEU A 48 1.99 -8.09 -3.79
C LEU A 48 2.92 -7.49 -2.72
N ALA A 49 2.70 -7.82 -1.45
CA ALA A 49 3.58 -7.41 -0.35
C ALA A 49 4.97 -8.06 -0.42
N GLY A 50 5.07 -9.25 -1.01
CA GLY A 50 6.31 -9.99 -1.22
C GLY A 50 7.15 -9.49 -2.41
N ILE A 51 6.64 -8.58 -3.24
CA ILE A 51 7.41 -8.02 -4.37
C ILE A 51 8.62 -7.24 -3.83
N PRO A 52 9.85 -7.53 -4.30
CA PRO A 52 11.04 -6.81 -3.84
C PRO A 52 10.96 -5.30 -4.12
N SER A 53 11.41 -4.48 -3.17
CA SER A 53 11.36 -3.00 -3.27
C SER A 53 12.07 -2.45 -4.51
N VAL A 54 13.13 -3.11 -4.97
CA VAL A 54 13.87 -2.74 -6.19
C VAL A 54 12.99 -2.81 -7.43
N VAL A 55 12.06 -3.77 -7.50
CA VAL A 55 11.14 -3.92 -8.64
C VAL A 55 10.18 -2.72 -8.71
N TYR A 56 9.61 -2.33 -7.57
CA TYR A 56 8.77 -1.13 -7.49
C TYR A 56 9.53 0.15 -7.87
N GLY A 57 10.78 0.29 -7.38
CA GLY A 57 11.63 1.43 -7.72
C GLY A 57 11.98 1.50 -9.21
N PHE A 58 12.31 0.37 -9.81
CA PHE A 58 12.65 0.28 -11.24
C PHE A 58 11.44 0.53 -12.13
N PHE A 59 10.29 -0.07 -11.80
CA PHE A 59 9.02 0.21 -12.47
C PHE A 59 8.66 1.70 -12.37
N GLY A 60 8.78 2.25 -11.16
CA GLY A 60 8.55 3.67 -10.92
C GLY A 60 9.47 4.58 -11.73
N MET A 61 10.73 4.22 -11.90
CA MET A 61 11.69 4.99 -12.69
C MET A 61 11.42 4.91 -14.21
N ILE A 62 11.07 3.73 -14.73
CA ILE A 62 10.92 3.53 -16.18
C ILE A 62 9.54 3.92 -16.67
N PHE A 63 8.50 3.68 -15.86
CA PHE A 63 7.13 3.91 -16.27
C PHE A 63 6.56 5.18 -15.63
N LEU A 64 6.56 5.25 -14.30
CA LEU A 64 5.86 6.32 -13.59
C LEU A 64 6.57 7.68 -13.71
N ALA A 65 7.89 7.73 -13.62
CA ALA A 65 8.64 8.98 -13.70
C ALA A 65 8.46 9.67 -15.06
N PRO A 66 8.63 9.01 -16.23
CA PRO A 66 8.34 9.64 -17.52
C PRO A 66 6.87 10.05 -17.65
N LEU A 67 5.94 9.27 -17.10
CA LEU A 67 4.51 9.61 -17.11
C LEU A 67 4.24 10.90 -16.33
N VAL A 68 4.75 11.02 -15.10
CA VAL A 68 4.63 12.23 -14.28
C VAL A 68 5.32 13.42 -14.95
N GLN A 69 6.49 13.19 -15.55
CA GLN A 69 7.22 14.22 -16.28
C GLN A 69 6.37 14.82 -17.40
N ASN A 70 5.74 13.97 -18.21
CA ASN A 70 4.93 14.38 -19.36
C ASN A 70 3.62 15.04 -18.93
N ILE A 71 2.94 14.52 -17.90
CA ILE A 71 1.66 15.08 -17.43
C ILE A 71 1.86 16.47 -16.83
N PHE A 72 2.92 16.67 -16.05
CA PHE A 72 3.15 17.93 -15.33
C PHE A 72 4.15 18.87 -16.03
N ASN A 73 4.61 18.53 -17.24
CA ASN A 73 5.62 19.27 -18.01
C ASN A 73 6.85 19.63 -17.17
N LEU A 74 7.37 18.65 -16.42
CA LEU A 74 8.49 18.82 -15.51
C LEU A 74 9.83 18.57 -16.22
N PRO A 75 10.93 19.17 -15.75
CA PRO A 75 12.27 18.88 -16.27
C PRO A 75 12.70 17.43 -15.98
N THR A 76 12.23 16.84 -14.88
CA THR A 76 12.48 15.45 -14.53
C THR A 76 11.26 14.82 -13.86
N GLY A 77 11.05 13.53 -14.11
CA GLY A 77 10.03 12.73 -13.42
C GLY A 77 10.46 12.19 -12.05
N LEU A 78 11.75 12.30 -11.71
CA LEU A 78 12.33 11.79 -10.46
C LEU A 78 12.14 12.78 -9.32
N THR A 79 10.88 13.02 -8.96
CA THR A 79 10.48 13.97 -7.94
C THR A 79 10.06 13.28 -6.64
N CYS A 80 10.01 14.05 -5.54
CA CYS A 80 9.46 13.59 -4.27
C CYS A 80 8.02 13.07 -4.44
N PHE A 81 7.20 13.73 -5.27
CA PHE A 81 5.83 13.31 -5.55
C PHE A 81 5.76 11.93 -6.21
N THR A 82 6.55 11.71 -7.28
CA THR A 82 6.63 10.41 -7.95
C THR A 82 7.08 9.32 -6.98
N ALA A 83 8.09 9.61 -6.16
CA ALA A 83 8.60 8.67 -5.17
C ALA A 83 7.56 8.36 -4.07
N SER A 84 6.77 9.35 -3.63
CA SER A 84 5.66 9.14 -2.70
C SER A 84 4.56 8.26 -3.29
N ILE A 85 4.25 8.38 -4.59
CA ILE A 85 3.27 7.51 -5.25
C ILE A 85 3.78 6.07 -5.27
N ILE A 86 5.01 5.83 -5.71
CA ILE A 86 5.61 4.49 -5.73
C ILE A 86 5.61 3.89 -4.32
N LEU A 87 6.02 4.68 -3.32
CA LEU A 87 6.02 4.26 -1.94
C LEU A 87 4.62 3.90 -1.45
N SER A 88 3.59 4.69 -1.81
CA SER A 88 2.20 4.39 -1.43
C SER A 88 1.74 3.05 -1.99
N ILE A 89 2.00 2.77 -3.27
CA ILE A 89 1.66 1.49 -3.93
C ILE A 89 2.32 0.31 -3.21
N MET A 90 3.59 0.45 -2.84
CA MET A 90 4.33 -0.59 -2.14
C MET A 90 3.80 -0.84 -0.72
N VAL A 91 3.46 0.22 0.01
CA VAL A 91 3.04 0.14 1.42
C VAL A 91 1.62 -0.38 1.59
N VAL A 92 0.73 -0.14 0.60
CA VAL A 92 -0.68 -0.58 0.65
C VAL A 92 -0.85 -2.08 0.94
N PRO A 93 -0.27 -3.01 0.15
CA PRO A 93 -0.47 -4.44 0.40
C PRO A 93 0.14 -4.88 1.73
N THR A 94 1.27 -4.28 2.14
CA THR A 94 1.90 -4.57 3.43
C THR A 94 1.01 -4.18 4.61
N ILE A 95 0.49 -2.95 4.63
CA ILE A 95 -0.41 -2.50 5.70
C ILE A 95 -1.72 -3.29 5.66
N THR A 96 -2.26 -3.55 4.47
CA THR A 96 -3.50 -4.30 4.30
C THR A 96 -3.37 -5.70 4.89
N SER A 97 -2.31 -6.44 4.57
CA SER A 97 -2.11 -7.79 5.10
C SER A 97 -2.03 -7.77 6.62
N LEU A 98 -1.16 -6.91 7.17
CA LEU A 98 -0.93 -6.83 8.61
C LEU A 98 -2.19 -6.44 9.40
N ALA A 99 -2.93 -5.45 8.90
CA ALA A 99 -4.16 -4.99 9.53
C ALA A 99 -5.27 -6.05 9.42
N GLU A 100 -5.39 -6.71 8.27
CA GLU A 100 -6.38 -7.78 8.07
C GLU A 100 -6.11 -8.99 8.98
N ASP A 101 -4.84 -9.37 9.17
CA ASP A 101 -4.45 -10.43 10.11
C ASP A 101 -4.84 -10.07 11.54
N SER A 102 -4.58 -8.82 11.95
CA SER A 102 -4.91 -8.32 13.28
C SER A 102 -6.42 -8.28 13.52
N ILE A 103 -7.20 -7.78 12.56
CA ILE A 103 -8.67 -7.70 12.65
C ILE A 103 -9.28 -9.10 12.64
N SER A 104 -8.83 -9.97 11.71
CA SER A 104 -9.31 -11.35 11.61
C SER A 104 -9.06 -12.15 12.88
N ALA A 105 -7.96 -11.91 13.60
CA ALA A 105 -7.69 -12.58 14.86
C ALA A 105 -8.76 -12.25 15.91
N VAL A 106 -9.06 -10.97 16.09
CA VAL A 106 -10.09 -10.51 17.05
C VAL A 106 -11.49 -11.00 16.66
N SER A 107 -11.86 -10.94 15.37
CA SER A 107 -13.18 -11.41 14.93
C SER A 107 -13.38 -12.92 15.11
N ARG A 108 -12.30 -13.72 15.10
CA ARG A 108 -12.38 -15.16 15.38
C ARG A 108 -12.57 -15.42 16.87
N GLU A 109 -11.79 -14.77 17.72
CA GLU A 109 -11.93 -14.88 19.19
C GLU A 109 -13.37 -14.58 19.64
N MET A 110 -13.97 -13.50 19.14
CA MET A 110 -15.35 -13.15 19.47
C MET A 110 -16.39 -14.19 19.03
N ARG A 111 -16.15 -14.92 17.93
CA ARG A 111 -17.06 -15.96 17.44
C ARG A 111 -16.95 -17.25 18.24
N GLU A 112 -15.74 -17.58 18.68
CA GLU A 112 -15.48 -18.77 19.49
C GLU A 112 -16.02 -18.64 20.92
N GLU A 113 -16.13 -17.41 21.46
CA GLU A 113 -16.74 -17.15 22.77
C GLU A 113 -18.28 -17.21 22.79
N GLU A 114 -18.94 -17.06 21.63
CA GLU A 114 -20.40 -17.12 21.50
C GLU A 114 -20.95 -18.55 21.28
N GLU A 115 -20.09 -19.54 20.98
CA GLU A 115 -20.43 -20.97 20.83
C GLU A 115 -20.28 -21.78 22.13
#